data_AF-A0A7C6J8H0-F1
#
_entry.id   AF-A0A7C6J8H0-F1
#
_cell.length_a   1.000
_cell.length_b   1.000
_cell.length_c   1.000
_cell.angle_alpha   90.00
_cell.angle_beta   90.00
_cell.angle_gamma   90.00
#
_symmetry.space_group_name_H-M   'P 1'
#
loop_
_entity.id
_entity.type
_entity.pdbx_description
1 polymer ?
#
loop_
_entity_poly.entity_id
_entity_poly.type
_entity_poly.pdbx_seq_one_letter_code
_entity_poly.pdbx_strand_id
1 'polypeptide(L)'
;MRLGGVVIRIVIDPGHGGKDPGAAGNGLLEKNINLEISRRLAKNLSDYDVEVILSRDSDMYLDLAERCAMANKVKAHYFCSIHVNSGGGTGFESYIYSGAKADTENLRNTVHGAVAAYLRDAGFVDRGKKKADFYVLRETIMPAVLLENLFIDHKIDAASLKNPAFLDGLARAITGGLATALGLRPKISPASPPEKTGATPVKTAATAGTSQARAFLAAKNPKAPDYVQIYADLGAKYGIRWDAVFAQSCKETGFWKFGGLVKPEQNNFAGLGSFGGQKGASFATPSDGIEAQFQHWHVYYYGGNLPAGTKVLDPRRDAVIKSGWAGKLQYVEDLGGRWAPSADYGSSIVNDYMKVMQSLEVQTPAQPTSKPWDPAAEIAQLKAEGLIDSDHKPQDLVTWGEMATVLNRLRRQIKK
;
A
#
# COMPACT_ATOMS: atom_id res chain seq x y z
N MET A 1 -14.93 9.35 29.31
CA MET A 1 -15.48 8.32 30.21
C MET A 1 -15.07 6.94 29.70
N ARG A 2 -14.33 6.16 30.49
CA ARG A 2 -13.94 4.77 30.18
C ARG A 2 -15.05 3.83 30.67
N LEU A 3 -15.55 2.97 29.80
CA LEU A 3 -16.34 1.78 30.16
C LEU A 3 -15.49 0.55 29.82
N GLY A 4 -14.97 -0.15 30.84
CA GLY A 4 -14.34 -1.49 30.73
C GLY A 4 -12.89 -1.55 30.21
N GLY A 5 -11.92 -1.10 31.01
CA GLY A 5 -10.49 -1.05 30.65
C GLY A 5 -9.71 -2.38 30.74
N VAL A 6 -9.99 -3.34 29.86
CA VAL A 6 -9.12 -4.51 29.64
C VAL A 6 -8.23 -4.26 28.43
N VAL A 7 -6.91 -4.23 28.63
CA VAL A 7 -5.94 -4.22 27.53
C VAL A 7 -5.91 -5.60 26.90
N ILE A 8 -6.27 -5.71 25.62
CA ILE A 8 -6.19 -6.96 24.87
C ILE A 8 -4.72 -7.35 24.75
N ARG A 9 -4.42 -8.62 24.99
CA ARG A 9 -3.07 -9.18 24.93
C ARG A 9 -3.03 -10.30 23.91
N ILE A 10 -2.13 -10.20 22.94
CA ILE A 10 -1.94 -11.20 21.90
C ILE A 10 -0.53 -11.77 22.04
N VAL A 11 -0.44 -13.11 22.05
CA VAL A 11 0.84 -13.79 21.88
C VAL A 11 0.98 -14.17 20.41
N ILE A 12 2.05 -13.66 19.80
CA ILE A 12 2.51 -14.09 18.48
C ILE A 12 3.64 -15.09 18.70
N ASP A 13 3.49 -16.29 18.17
CA ASP A 13 4.43 -17.38 18.36
C ASP A 13 5.17 -17.68 17.05
N PRO A 14 6.42 -17.21 16.88
CA PRO A 14 7.22 -17.63 15.74
C PRO A 14 7.65 -19.09 15.95
N GLY A 15 7.10 -20.01 15.14
CA GLY A 15 7.41 -21.43 15.21
C GLY A 15 8.92 -21.72 15.14
N HIS A 16 9.35 -22.83 15.73
CA HIS A 16 10.76 -23.29 15.75
C HIS A 16 11.73 -22.30 16.43
N GLY A 17 13.03 -22.41 16.20
CA GLY A 17 14.06 -21.51 16.72
C GLY A 17 15.27 -22.23 17.34
N GLY A 18 16.42 -21.58 17.34
CA GLY A 18 17.67 -22.11 17.87
C GLY A 18 18.05 -23.42 17.18
N LYS A 19 18.12 -24.51 17.96
CA LYS A 19 18.48 -25.86 17.49
C LYS A 19 17.41 -26.52 16.61
N ASP A 20 16.18 -26.00 16.62
CA ASP A 20 15.10 -26.48 15.76
C ASP A 20 14.96 -25.53 14.56
N PRO A 21 15.41 -25.93 13.36
CA PRO A 21 15.31 -25.09 12.17
C PRO A 21 13.89 -25.03 11.59
N GLY A 22 13.00 -25.95 12.00
CA GLY A 22 11.80 -26.28 11.24
C GLY A 22 12.14 -26.88 9.88
N ALA A 23 11.24 -26.69 8.92
CA ALA A 23 11.48 -27.06 7.54
C ALA A 23 12.63 -26.23 6.91
N ALA A 24 13.35 -26.87 5.98
CA ALA A 24 14.42 -26.24 5.22
C ALA A 24 14.23 -26.54 3.73
N GLY A 25 14.37 -25.53 2.89
CA GLY A 25 14.14 -25.66 1.46
C GLY A 25 14.54 -24.39 0.72
N ASN A 26 15.01 -24.53 -0.52
CA ASN A 26 15.36 -23.39 -1.38
C ASN A 26 16.32 -22.36 -0.74
N GLY A 27 17.20 -22.77 0.18
CA GLY A 27 18.12 -21.88 0.90
C GLY A 27 17.47 -21.05 2.02
N LEU A 28 16.26 -21.41 2.43
CA LEU A 28 15.54 -20.83 3.56
C LEU A 28 15.49 -21.82 4.73
N LEU A 29 15.39 -21.26 5.93
CA LEU A 29 15.05 -21.98 7.16
C LEU A 29 13.74 -21.41 7.70
N GLU A 30 12.79 -22.27 7.99
CA GLU A 30 11.47 -21.89 8.48
C GLU A 30 11.55 -20.99 9.72
N LYS A 31 12.40 -21.34 10.70
CA LYS A 31 12.59 -20.54 11.92
C LYS A 31 12.92 -19.07 11.66
N ASN A 32 13.64 -18.76 10.58
CA ASN A 32 14.05 -17.39 10.25
C ASN A 32 12.89 -16.61 9.63
N ILE A 33 12.14 -17.26 8.74
CA ILE A 33 10.97 -16.67 8.08
C ILE A 33 9.86 -16.42 9.10
N ASN A 34 9.59 -17.39 9.99
CA ASN A 34 8.60 -17.25 11.05
C ASN A 34 8.93 -16.07 11.97
N LEU A 35 10.20 -15.90 12.36
CA LEU A 35 10.64 -14.77 13.18
C LEU A 35 10.48 -13.43 12.45
N GLU A 36 10.84 -13.38 11.17
CA GLU A 36 10.78 -12.16 10.37
C GLU A 36 9.32 -11.69 10.18
N ILE A 37 8.41 -12.61 9.82
CA ILE A 37 6.97 -12.30 9.71
C ILE A 37 6.43 -11.81 11.06
N SER A 38 6.79 -12.49 12.15
CA SER A 38 6.28 -12.19 13.49
C SER A 38 6.75 -10.84 14.00
N ARG A 39 8.00 -10.44 13.73
CA ARG A 39 8.52 -9.10 14.10
C ARG A 39 7.79 -7.98 13.34
N ARG A 40 7.52 -8.18 12.04
CA ARG A 40 6.74 -7.24 11.23
C ARG A 40 5.30 -7.14 11.73
N LEU A 41 4.70 -8.27 12.08
CA LEU A 41 3.38 -8.34 12.68
C LEU A 41 3.32 -7.58 14.02
N ALA A 42 4.29 -7.80 14.90
CA ALA A 42 4.38 -7.09 16.18
C ALA A 42 4.54 -5.58 15.99
N LYS A 43 5.37 -5.15 15.03
CA LYS A 43 5.51 -3.74 14.66
C LYS A 43 4.18 -3.15 14.19
N ASN A 44 3.46 -3.80 13.28
CA ASN A 44 2.19 -3.28 12.77
C ASN A 44 1.09 -3.25 13.86
N LEU A 45 1.04 -4.26 14.73
CA LEU A 45 0.10 -4.31 15.84
C LEU A 45 0.41 -3.27 16.94
N SER A 46 1.63 -2.73 16.97
CA SER A 46 1.99 -1.64 17.90
C SER A 46 1.14 -0.37 17.69
N ASP A 47 0.56 -0.20 16.50
CA ASP A 47 -0.36 0.88 16.16
C ASP A 47 -1.77 0.69 16.74
N TYR A 48 -2.05 -0.42 17.45
CA TYR A 48 -3.35 -0.74 18.05
C TYR A 48 -3.29 -0.77 19.58
N ASP A 49 -4.42 -0.51 20.25
CA ASP A 49 -4.62 -0.56 21.71
C ASP A 49 -4.60 -2.01 22.19
N VAL A 50 -3.42 -2.63 22.03
CA VAL A 50 -3.14 -4.04 22.25
C VAL A 50 -1.71 -4.19 22.79
N GLU A 51 -1.53 -5.15 23.68
CA GLU A 51 -0.24 -5.62 24.14
C GLU A 51 0.17 -6.84 23.30
N VAL A 52 1.29 -6.74 22.59
CA VAL A 52 1.81 -7.83 21.76
C VAL A 52 3.03 -8.43 22.43
N ILE A 53 3.02 -9.75 22.59
CA ILE A 53 4.12 -10.51 23.16
C ILE A 53 4.57 -11.52 22.12
N LEU A 54 5.87 -11.53 21.83
CA LEU A 54 6.46 -12.59 21.02
C LEU A 54 6.89 -13.74 21.92
N SER A 55 6.58 -14.98 21.56
CA SER A 55 7.11 -16.13 22.31
C SER A 55 8.63 -16.17 22.26
N ARG A 56 9.21 -15.77 21.12
CA ARG A 56 10.64 -15.44 20.95
C ARG A 56 10.82 -14.23 20.05
N ASP A 57 11.77 -13.38 20.38
CA ASP A 57 12.15 -12.22 19.55
C ASP A 57 13.55 -12.36 18.94
N SER A 58 14.19 -13.52 19.12
CA SER A 58 15.53 -13.87 18.63
C SER A 58 15.57 -15.31 18.12
N ASP A 59 16.71 -15.74 17.57
CA ASP A 59 16.93 -17.13 17.18
C ASP A 59 17.28 -18.00 18.40
N MET A 60 16.28 -18.25 19.24
CA MET A 60 16.38 -19.10 20.41
C MET A 60 15.41 -20.27 20.32
N TYR A 61 15.79 -21.40 20.93
CA TYR A 61 14.92 -22.56 21.04
C TYR A 61 13.95 -22.38 22.20
N LEU A 62 12.69 -22.71 21.96
CA LEU A 62 11.64 -22.87 22.97
C LEU A 62 10.87 -24.14 22.65
N ASP A 63 10.69 -25.00 23.64
CA ASP A 63 9.84 -26.18 23.50
C ASP A 63 8.34 -25.79 23.44
N LEU A 64 7.50 -26.73 23.04
CA LEU A 64 6.07 -26.47 22.84
C LEU A 64 5.35 -26.14 24.16
N ALA A 65 5.79 -26.72 25.29
CA ALA A 65 5.20 -26.47 26.60
C ALA A 65 5.56 -25.08 27.13
N GLU A 66 6.78 -24.61 26.91
CA GLU A 66 7.24 -23.27 27.26
C GLU A 66 6.44 -22.18 26.53
N ARG A 67 6.16 -22.38 25.24
CA ARG A 67 5.32 -21.48 24.43
C ARG A 67 3.91 -21.35 25.02
N CYS A 68 3.29 -22.49 25.34
CA CYS A 68 1.95 -22.52 25.93
C CYS A 68 1.95 -21.91 27.34
N ALA A 69 2.90 -22.30 28.17
CA ALA A 69 3.05 -21.82 29.53
C ALA A 69 3.23 -20.30 29.56
N MET A 70 4.01 -19.73 28.63
CA MET A 70 4.14 -18.29 28.48
C MET A 70 2.78 -17.64 28.18
N ALA A 71 2.08 -18.10 27.14
CA ALA A 71 0.79 -17.53 26.74
C ALA A 71 -0.28 -17.63 27.83
N ASN A 72 -0.31 -18.76 28.52
CA ASN A 72 -1.22 -19.01 29.64
C ASN A 72 -0.87 -18.13 30.85
N LYS A 73 0.42 -18.01 31.19
CA LYS A 73 0.91 -17.19 32.32
C LYS A 73 0.59 -15.71 32.14
N VAL A 74 0.80 -15.18 30.94
CA VAL A 74 0.45 -13.79 30.64
C VAL A 74 -1.04 -13.59 30.43
N LYS A 75 -1.86 -14.64 30.54
CA LYS A 75 -3.33 -14.59 30.32
C LYS A 75 -3.64 -13.91 28.98
N ALA A 76 -3.00 -14.38 27.91
CA ALA A 76 -3.26 -13.86 26.58
C ALA A 76 -4.74 -14.02 26.23
N HIS A 77 -5.29 -13.06 25.50
CA HIS A 77 -6.65 -13.11 24.98
C HIS A 77 -6.70 -13.85 23.63
N TYR A 78 -5.57 -13.91 22.93
CA TYR A 78 -5.44 -14.61 21.66
C TYR A 78 -4.01 -15.12 21.46
N PHE A 79 -3.88 -16.29 20.83
CA PHE A 79 -2.61 -16.89 20.45
C PHE A 79 -2.56 -17.10 18.93
N CYS A 80 -1.51 -16.63 18.27
CA CYS A 80 -1.31 -16.76 16.84
C CYS A 80 0.08 -17.31 16.56
N SER A 81 0.17 -18.57 16.14
CA SER A 81 1.43 -19.20 15.76
C SER A 81 1.68 -19.02 14.26
N ILE A 82 2.91 -18.63 13.92
CA ILE A 82 3.35 -18.31 12.57
C ILE A 82 4.31 -19.40 12.10
N HIS A 83 3.93 -20.07 11.01
CA HIS A 83 4.67 -21.13 10.35
C HIS A 83 4.74 -20.93 8.84
N VAL A 84 5.64 -21.67 8.19
CA VAL A 84 5.66 -21.87 6.74
C VAL A 84 5.75 -23.37 6.46
N ASN A 85 4.99 -23.84 5.49
CA ASN A 85 4.73 -25.25 5.28
C ASN A 85 5.87 -25.93 4.49
N SER A 86 5.81 -27.26 4.39
CA SER A 86 6.63 -28.09 3.49
C SER A 86 5.87 -29.36 3.09
N GLY A 87 6.49 -30.21 2.27
CA GLY A 87 5.89 -31.47 1.81
C GLY A 87 5.34 -31.41 0.38
N GLY A 88 5.85 -30.51 -0.46
CA GLY A 88 5.57 -30.48 -1.89
C GLY A 88 4.24 -29.81 -2.31
N GLY A 89 3.62 -29.03 -1.42
CA GLY A 89 2.42 -28.23 -1.74
C GLY A 89 2.72 -26.79 -2.16
N THR A 90 1.67 -25.98 -2.30
CA THR A 90 1.75 -24.51 -2.48
C THR A 90 0.51 -23.85 -1.87
N GLY A 91 0.67 -22.62 -1.37
CA GLY A 91 -0.46 -21.81 -0.88
C GLY A 91 -0.61 -21.78 0.63
N PHE A 92 -1.76 -21.29 1.11
CA PHE A 92 -1.98 -20.95 2.51
C PHE A 92 -3.07 -21.77 3.17
N GLU A 93 -2.85 -22.15 4.43
CA GLU A 93 -3.84 -22.80 5.28
C GLU A 93 -3.76 -22.28 6.71
N SER A 94 -4.85 -22.42 7.45
CA SER A 94 -4.89 -22.10 8.87
C SER A 94 -5.44 -23.26 9.68
N TYR A 95 -4.94 -23.42 10.90
CA TYR A 95 -5.31 -24.48 11.81
C TYR A 95 -5.83 -23.93 13.13
N ILE A 96 -6.80 -24.62 13.70
CA ILE A 96 -7.24 -24.49 15.09
C ILE A 96 -7.27 -25.89 15.71
N TYR A 97 -7.36 -25.98 17.04
CA TYR A 97 -7.51 -27.27 17.71
C TYR A 97 -8.78 -28.02 17.24
N SER A 98 -8.72 -29.34 17.11
CA SER A 98 -9.87 -30.18 16.76
C SER A 98 -11.08 -29.98 17.67
N GLY A 99 -10.84 -29.78 18.97
CA GLY A 99 -11.87 -29.45 19.97
C GLY A 99 -12.12 -27.95 20.16
N ALA A 100 -11.64 -27.08 19.25
CA ALA A 100 -11.84 -25.64 19.36
C ALA A 100 -13.32 -25.25 19.37
N LYS A 101 -13.66 -24.25 20.17
CA LYS A 101 -15.02 -23.70 20.28
C LYS A 101 -15.36 -22.78 19.10
N ALA A 102 -16.65 -22.49 18.93
CA ALA A 102 -17.18 -21.60 17.89
C ALA A 102 -16.49 -20.23 17.85
N ASP A 103 -16.16 -19.65 19.02
CA ASP A 103 -15.47 -18.36 19.07
C ASP A 103 -14.09 -18.42 18.39
N THR A 104 -13.31 -19.48 18.63
CA THR A 104 -12.02 -19.69 17.96
C THR A 104 -12.19 -19.91 16.45
N GLU A 105 -13.26 -20.60 16.02
CA GLU A 105 -13.58 -20.77 14.60
C GLU A 105 -13.88 -19.44 13.91
N ASN A 106 -14.65 -18.57 14.56
CA ASN A 106 -15.01 -17.25 14.07
C ASN A 106 -13.80 -16.33 13.99
N LEU A 107 -12.95 -16.31 15.03
CA LEU A 107 -11.71 -15.54 15.03
C LEU A 107 -10.77 -15.99 13.90
N ARG A 108 -10.57 -17.32 13.76
CA ARG A 108 -9.79 -17.88 12.65
C ARG A 108 -10.41 -17.52 11.29
N ASN A 109 -11.73 -17.61 11.12
CA ASN A 109 -12.40 -17.25 9.86
C ASN A 109 -12.04 -15.84 9.39
N THR A 110 -12.07 -14.87 10.31
CA THR A 110 -11.73 -13.48 10.04
C THR A 110 -10.26 -13.31 9.67
N VAL A 111 -9.34 -13.90 10.46
CA VAL A 111 -7.90 -13.85 10.19
C VAL A 111 -7.56 -14.51 8.86
N HIS A 112 -8.06 -15.74 8.64
CA HIS A 112 -7.82 -16.50 7.42
C HIS A 112 -8.37 -15.77 6.19
N GLY A 113 -9.57 -15.20 6.24
CA GLY A 113 -10.15 -14.47 5.11
C GLY A 113 -9.29 -13.28 4.66
N ALA A 114 -8.75 -12.51 5.61
CA ALA A 114 -7.86 -11.39 5.32
C ALA A 114 -6.55 -11.85 4.66
N VAL A 115 -5.93 -12.92 5.18
CA VAL A 115 -4.67 -13.46 4.65
C VAL A 115 -4.88 -14.13 3.28
N ALA A 116 -5.93 -14.96 3.15
CA ALA A 116 -6.29 -15.62 1.91
C ALA A 116 -6.62 -14.62 0.79
N ALA A 117 -7.25 -13.48 1.13
CA ALA A 117 -7.48 -12.42 0.15
C ALA A 117 -6.16 -11.84 -0.41
N TYR A 118 -5.24 -11.44 0.46
CA TYR A 118 -3.93 -10.95 0.05
C TYR A 118 -3.15 -11.98 -0.78
N LEU A 119 -3.18 -13.25 -0.37
CA LEU A 119 -2.44 -14.32 -1.03
C LEU A 119 -3.05 -14.71 -2.38
N ARG A 120 -4.39 -14.71 -2.50
CA ARG A 120 -5.08 -14.92 -3.78
C ARG A 120 -4.75 -13.82 -4.78
N ASP A 121 -4.71 -12.56 -4.35
CA ASP A 121 -4.33 -11.44 -5.21
C ASP A 121 -2.86 -11.54 -5.65
N ALA A 122 -2.02 -12.18 -4.85
CA ALA A 122 -0.64 -12.53 -5.20
C ALA A 122 -0.50 -13.84 -6.00
N GLY A 123 -1.60 -14.49 -6.38
CA GLY A 123 -1.62 -15.70 -7.22
C GLY A 123 -1.44 -17.03 -6.47
N PHE A 124 -1.54 -17.04 -5.14
CA PHE A 124 -1.43 -18.25 -4.33
C PHE A 124 -2.79 -18.87 -4.02
N VAL A 125 -2.78 -20.19 -3.86
CA VAL A 125 -3.98 -20.98 -3.56
C VAL A 125 -4.35 -20.86 -2.08
N ASP A 126 -5.63 -20.65 -1.82
CA ASP A 126 -6.21 -20.86 -0.49
C ASP A 126 -6.51 -22.35 -0.31
N ARG A 127 -5.77 -23.02 0.58
CA ARG A 127 -5.91 -24.44 0.93
C ARG A 127 -6.88 -24.67 2.08
N GLY A 128 -7.50 -23.60 2.56
CA GLY A 128 -8.64 -23.62 3.45
C GLY A 128 -8.30 -23.63 4.94
N LYS A 129 -9.36 -23.83 5.69
CA LYS A 129 -9.41 -23.73 7.15
C LYS A 129 -9.51 -25.13 7.72
N LYS A 130 -8.51 -25.51 8.52
CA LYS A 130 -8.32 -26.88 8.99
C LYS A 130 -8.39 -26.96 10.51
N LYS A 131 -8.53 -28.19 10.98
CA LYS A 131 -8.48 -28.56 12.39
C LYS A 131 -7.39 -29.62 12.57
N ALA A 132 -6.56 -29.47 13.60
CA ALA A 132 -5.50 -30.41 13.93
C ALA A 132 -5.22 -30.44 15.42
N ASP A 133 -4.57 -31.50 15.89
CA ASP A 133 -4.23 -31.70 17.29
C ASP A 133 -2.83 -31.17 17.65
N PHE A 134 -2.50 -29.98 17.13
CA PHE A 134 -1.21 -29.35 17.39
C PHE A 134 -1.11 -28.90 18.85
N TYR A 135 0.01 -29.24 19.50
CA TYR A 135 0.22 -29.03 20.93
C TYR A 135 -0.06 -27.58 21.34
N VAL A 136 0.49 -26.59 20.62
CA VAL A 136 0.32 -25.16 20.94
C VAL A 136 -1.11 -24.67 20.77
N LEU A 137 -1.94 -25.35 19.98
CA LEU A 137 -3.35 -25.03 19.82
C LEU A 137 -4.21 -25.70 20.89
N ARG A 138 -3.81 -26.88 21.36
CA ARG A 138 -4.53 -27.66 22.38
C ARG A 138 -4.25 -27.18 23.80
N GLU A 139 -3.00 -26.87 24.11
CA GLU A 139 -2.53 -26.60 25.49
C GLU A 139 -2.52 -25.11 25.85
N THR A 140 -2.85 -24.23 24.90
CA THR A 140 -3.15 -22.83 25.20
C THR A 140 -4.60 -22.68 25.63
N ILE A 141 -4.85 -21.89 26.68
CA ILE A 141 -6.19 -21.79 27.31
C ILE A 141 -7.07 -20.67 26.73
N MET A 142 -6.55 -19.95 25.73
CA MET A 142 -7.26 -18.90 25.00
C MET A 142 -7.48 -19.32 23.54
N PRO A 143 -8.33 -18.63 22.75
CA PRO A 143 -8.46 -18.91 21.33
C PRO A 143 -7.10 -18.85 20.61
N ALA A 144 -6.80 -19.90 19.86
CA ALA A 144 -5.50 -20.11 19.23
C ALA A 144 -5.65 -20.47 17.76
N VAL A 145 -4.82 -19.86 16.92
CA VAL A 145 -4.70 -20.18 15.49
C VAL A 145 -3.24 -20.42 15.13
N LEU A 146 -2.99 -21.33 14.20
CA LEU A 146 -1.69 -21.51 13.55
C LEU A 146 -1.86 -21.20 12.06
N LEU A 147 -0.95 -20.41 11.51
CA LEU A 147 -0.95 -20.01 10.10
C LEU A 147 0.23 -20.66 9.39
N GLU A 148 -0.06 -21.44 8.34
CA GLU A 148 0.94 -22.01 7.44
C GLU A 148 1.03 -21.14 6.19
N ASN A 149 2.02 -20.25 6.17
CA ASN A 149 2.14 -19.21 5.16
C ASN A 149 3.02 -19.66 4.00
N LEU A 150 2.42 -20.29 2.99
CA LEU A 150 3.12 -20.82 1.82
C LEU A 150 4.03 -22.01 2.13
N PHE A 151 4.67 -22.59 1.10
CA PHE A 151 5.54 -23.77 1.20
C PHE A 151 7.00 -23.42 0.96
N ILE A 152 7.88 -23.68 1.93
CA ILE A 152 9.31 -23.34 1.87
C ILE A 152 10.08 -24.17 0.82
N ASP A 153 9.59 -25.37 0.51
CA ASP A 153 10.17 -26.30 -0.47
C ASP A 153 9.62 -26.09 -1.89
N HIS A 154 8.53 -25.32 -2.06
CA HIS A 154 8.00 -24.95 -3.36
C HIS A 154 8.68 -23.69 -3.91
N LYS A 155 9.16 -23.76 -5.15
CA LYS A 155 10.05 -22.72 -5.73
C LYS A 155 9.40 -21.33 -5.82
N ILE A 156 8.12 -21.25 -6.19
CA ILE A 156 7.39 -19.97 -6.35
C ILE A 156 7.10 -19.34 -4.99
N ASP A 157 6.64 -20.16 -4.05
CA ASP A 157 6.35 -19.81 -2.67
C ASP A 157 7.63 -19.30 -1.99
N ALA A 158 8.72 -20.06 -2.07
CA ALA A 158 10.02 -19.70 -1.51
C ALA A 158 10.59 -18.40 -2.10
N ALA A 159 10.36 -18.12 -3.39
CA ALA A 159 10.76 -16.85 -3.99
C ALA A 159 10.01 -15.65 -3.37
N SER A 160 8.74 -15.84 -3.03
CA SER A 160 7.94 -14.81 -2.33
C SER A 160 8.33 -14.69 -0.85
N LEU A 161 8.62 -15.81 -0.19
CA LEU A 161 9.13 -15.82 1.19
C LEU A 161 10.52 -15.16 1.32
N LYS A 162 11.31 -15.07 0.24
CA LYS A 162 12.55 -14.28 0.17
C LYS A 162 12.32 -12.79 -0.06
N ASN A 163 11.14 -12.39 -0.51
CA ASN A 163 10.86 -11.03 -0.93
C ASN A 163 10.39 -10.19 0.27
N PRO A 164 11.15 -9.17 0.71
CA PRO A 164 10.76 -8.33 1.83
C PRO A 164 9.43 -7.60 1.61
N ALA A 165 9.10 -7.18 0.38
CA ALA A 165 7.83 -6.49 0.13
C ALA A 165 6.63 -7.44 0.29
N PHE A 166 6.80 -8.71 -0.07
CA PHE A 166 5.80 -9.75 0.12
C PHE A 166 5.60 -10.04 1.62
N LEU A 167 6.67 -10.23 2.38
CA LEU A 167 6.60 -10.45 3.83
C LEU A 167 5.93 -9.27 4.57
N ASP A 168 6.12 -8.04 4.10
CA ASP A 168 5.43 -6.86 4.64
C ASP A 168 3.93 -6.86 4.32
N GLY A 169 3.56 -7.21 3.09
CA GLY A 169 2.16 -7.33 2.68
C GLY A 169 1.45 -8.43 3.46
N LEU A 170 2.09 -9.59 3.59
CA LEU A 170 1.61 -10.71 4.39
C LEU A 170 1.43 -10.31 5.86
N ALA A 171 2.43 -9.67 6.47
CA ALA A 171 2.33 -9.19 7.84
C ALA A 171 1.19 -8.17 8.03
N ARG A 172 0.96 -7.26 7.08
CA ARG A 172 -0.18 -6.32 7.11
C ARG A 172 -1.52 -7.05 6.97
N ALA A 173 -1.62 -8.06 6.12
CA ALA A 173 -2.83 -8.86 5.96
C ALA A 173 -3.18 -9.62 7.26
N ILE A 174 -2.17 -10.24 7.90
CA ILE A 174 -2.34 -10.88 9.21
C ILE A 174 -2.74 -9.85 10.27
N THR A 175 -2.10 -8.66 10.28
CA THR A 175 -2.44 -7.56 11.20
C THR A 175 -3.90 -7.14 11.05
N GLY A 176 -4.35 -6.86 9.83
CA GLY A 176 -5.73 -6.44 9.56
C GLY A 176 -6.76 -7.52 9.94
N GLY A 177 -6.42 -8.79 9.69
CA GLY A 177 -7.20 -9.94 10.14
C GLY A 177 -7.35 -10.01 11.65
N LEU A 178 -6.23 -9.89 12.40
CA LEU A 178 -6.24 -9.90 13.87
C LEU A 178 -6.94 -8.68 14.46
N ALA A 179 -6.70 -7.49 13.88
CA ALA A 179 -7.35 -6.27 14.31
C ALA A 179 -8.88 -6.36 14.19
N THR A 180 -9.36 -6.88 13.07
CA THR A 180 -10.80 -7.09 12.83
C THR A 180 -11.35 -8.17 13.75
N ALA A 181 -10.67 -9.32 13.85
CA ALA A 181 -11.13 -10.46 14.64
C ALA A 181 -11.29 -10.11 16.13
N LEU A 182 -10.36 -9.33 16.67
CA LEU A 182 -10.32 -8.99 18.09
C LEU A 182 -10.94 -7.62 18.41
N GLY A 183 -11.51 -6.94 17.41
CA GLY A 183 -12.05 -5.59 17.57
C GLY A 183 -11.01 -4.59 18.09
N LEU A 184 -9.74 -4.75 17.67
CA LEU A 184 -8.66 -3.90 18.12
C LEU A 184 -8.92 -2.48 17.62
N ARG A 185 -8.92 -1.54 18.56
CA ARG A 185 -8.96 -0.12 18.22
C ARG A 185 -7.54 0.30 17.87
N PRO A 186 -7.31 1.02 16.76
CA PRO A 186 -6.07 1.74 16.60
C PRO A 186 -5.77 2.54 17.87
N LYS A 187 -4.52 2.55 18.35
CA LYS A 187 -4.15 3.50 19.40
C LYS A 187 -4.51 4.87 18.85
N ILE A 188 -5.21 5.67 19.64
CA ILE A 188 -5.09 7.12 19.48
C ILE A 188 -3.62 7.38 19.81
N SER A 189 -2.78 7.48 18.78
CA SER A 189 -1.34 7.33 18.91
C SER A 189 -0.79 8.26 20.00
N PRO A 190 0.10 7.79 20.88
CA PRO A 190 1.12 8.68 21.41
C PRO A 190 2.05 9.00 20.23
N ALA A 191 1.72 10.11 19.57
CA ALA A 191 2.46 10.81 18.54
C ALA A 191 2.68 10.06 17.19
N SER A 192 1.93 10.38 16.13
CA SER A 192 2.38 11.41 15.18
C SER A 192 3.32 12.41 15.86
N PRO A 193 4.60 12.60 15.45
CA PRO A 193 5.45 13.62 16.06
C PRO A 193 4.60 14.88 16.24
N PRO A 194 4.55 15.45 17.45
CA PRO A 194 3.44 16.29 17.94
C PRO A 194 2.88 17.08 16.78
N GLU A 195 1.58 16.91 16.49
CA GLU A 195 0.89 17.64 15.42
C GLU A 195 1.39 19.06 15.49
N LYS A 196 2.32 19.42 14.58
CA LYS A 196 2.86 20.78 14.55
C LYS A 196 1.61 21.58 14.28
N THR A 197 1.13 22.35 15.25
CA THR A 197 -0.12 23.11 15.11
C THR A 197 -0.02 23.93 13.84
N GLY A 198 -0.86 23.61 12.84
CA GLY A 198 -0.83 24.23 11.50
C GLY A 198 0.04 23.56 10.43
N ALA A 199 0.63 22.39 10.67
CA ALA A 199 1.35 21.60 9.66
C ALA A 199 0.41 20.65 8.88
N THR A 200 0.88 20.18 7.72
CA THR A 200 0.06 19.52 6.71
C THR A 200 0.41 18.03 6.60
N PRO A 201 -0.35 17.10 7.19
CA PRO A 201 0.02 15.69 7.20
C PRO A 201 -0.04 15.04 5.81
N VAL A 202 0.94 14.19 5.49
CA VAL A 202 1.04 13.53 4.16
C VAL A 202 0.03 12.40 3.96
N LYS A 203 -0.31 11.65 5.03
CA LYS A 203 -1.22 10.49 5.00
C LYS A 203 -2.65 10.87 5.41
N THR A 204 -3.17 11.95 4.84
CA THR A 204 -4.56 12.36 5.00
C THR A 204 -5.24 12.39 3.63
N ALA A 205 -6.57 12.37 3.60
CA ALA A 205 -7.27 12.60 2.35
C ALA A 205 -6.91 13.99 1.80
N ALA A 206 -6.79 14.08 0.47
CA ALA A 206 -6.68 15.39 -0.17
C ALA A 206 -7.91 16.23 0.18
N THR A 207 -7.69 17.50 0.49
CA THR A 207 -8.78 18.44 0.80
C THR A 207 -9.22 19.21 -0.44
N ALA A 208 -8.37 19.27 -1.47
CA ALA A 208 -8.76 19.79 -2.78
C ALA A 208 -9.51 18.72 -3.60
N GLY A 209 -10.53 19.14 -4.35
CA GLY A 209 -11.15 18.35 -5.41
C GLY A 209 -10.40 18.47 -6.74
N THR A 210 -10.58 17.50 -7.64
CA THR A 210 -9.92 17.52 -8.96
C THR A 210 -10.32 18.73 -9.81
N SER A 211 -11.56 19.22 -9.68
CA SER A 211 -12.01 20.47 -10.34
C SER A 211 -11.25 21.70 -9.86
N GLN A 212 -10.93 21.78 -8.56
CA GLN A 212 -10.11 22.86 -8.00
C GLN A 212 -8.68 22.81 -8.54
N ALA A 213 -8.07 21.61 -8.59
CA ALA A 213 -6.73 21.43 -9.15
C ALA A 213 -6.66 21.80 -10.64
N ARG A 214 -7.67 21.41 -11.44
CA ARG A 214 -7.78 21.82 -12.86
C ARG A 214 -7.89 23.33 -13.00
N ALA A 215 -8.77 23.98 -12.24
CA ALA A 215 -8.95 25.43 -12.27
C ALA A 215 -7.67 26.16 -11.85
N PHE A 216 -7.00 25.69 -10.80
CA PHE A 216 -5.74 26.23 -10.30
C PHE A 216 -4.63 26.20 -11.35
N LEU A 217 -4.48 25.05 -12.04
CA LEU A 217 -3.51 24.91 -13.11
C LEU A 217 -3.86 25.77 -14.33
N ALA A 218 -5.10 25.71 -14.80
CA ALA A 218 -5.56 26.46 -15.98
C ALA A 218 -5.40 27.97 -15.80
N ALA A 219 -5.62 28.49 -14.59
CA ALA A 219 -5.44 29.92 -14.29
C ALA A 219 -4.00 30.41 -14.51
N LYS A 220 -3.00 29.53 -14.39
CA LYS A 220 -1.58 29.88 -14.60
C LYS A 220 -1.03 29.36 -15.91
N ASN A 221 -1.57 28.27 -16.44
CA ASN A 221 -1.22 27.65 -17.70
C ASN A 221 -2.47 27.11 -18.42
N PRO A 222 -3.20 27.97 -19.16
CA PRO A 222 -4.43 27.56 -19.87
C PRO A 222 -4.23 26.49 -20.95
N LYS A 223 -2.97 26.23 -21.35
CA LYS A 223 -2.60 25.24 -22.36
C LYS A 223 -2.06 23.95 -21.75
N ALA A 224 -2.07 23.83 -20.42
CA ALA A 224 -1.61 22.62 -19.77
C ALA A 224 -2.50 21.43 -20.16
N PRO A 225 -1.92 20.25 -20.43
CA PRO A 225 -2.70 19.02 -20.58
C PRO A 225 -3.42 18.69 -19.26
N ASP A 226 -4.51 17.91 -19.30
CA ASP A 226 -5.19 17.45 -18.08
C ASP A 226 -4.67 16.08 -17.64
N TYR A 227 -3.83 16.08 -16.61
CA TYR A 227 -3.35 14.88 -15.92
C TYR A 227 -3.82 14.81 -14.46
N VAL A 228 -4.75 15.68 -14.04
CA VAL A 228 -5.15 15.81 -12.63
C VAL A 228 -5.74 14.51 -12.09
N GLN A 229 -6.50 13.80 -12.92
CA GLN A 229 -7.07 12.51 -12.53
C GLN A 229 -5.99 11.46 -12.22
N ILE A 230 -4.87 11.46 -12.95
CA ILE A 230 -3.74 10.56 -12.71
C ILE A 230 -3.17 10.79 -11.30
N TYR A 231 -3.05 12.04 -10.86
CA TYR A 231 -2.64 12.34 -9.48
C TYR A 231 -3.62 11.79 -8.46
N ALA A 232 -4.93 11.98 -8.65
CA ALA A 232 -5.96 11.49 -7.74
C ALA A 232 -5.92 9.95 -7.61
N ASP A 233 -5.84 9.24 -8.74
CA ASP A 233 -5.81 7.78 -8.78
C ASP A 233 -4.53 7.23 -8.14
N LEU A 234 -3.38 7.85 -8.41
CA LEU A 234 -2.11 7.48 -7.78
C LEU A 234 -2.09 7.81 -6.29
N GLY A 235 -2.73 8.89 -5.84
CA GLY A 235 -2.89 9.17 -4.42
C GLY A 235 -3.62 8.06 -3.68
N ALA A 236 -4.69 7.52 -4.29
CA ALA A 236 -5.39 6.35 -3.77
C ALA A 236 -4.50 5.10 -3.78
N LYS A 237 -3.79 4.83 -4.88
CA LYS A 237 -2.87 3.68 -5.01
C LYS A 237 -1.74 3.69 -3.97
N TYR A 238 -1.14 4.86 -3.73
CA TYR A 238 0.04 5.02 -2.87
C TYR A 238 -0.28 5.42 -1.43
N GLY A 239 -1.55 5.73 -1.12
CA GLY A 239 -1.95 6.18 0.22
C GLY A 239 -1.25 7.47 0.64
N ILE A 240 -1.09 8.41 -0.30
CA ILE A 240 -0.44 9.72 -0.13
C ILE A 240 -1.40 10.79 -0.65
N ARG A 241 -1.55 11.90 0.07
CA ARG A 241 -2.41 13.00 -0.36
C ARG A 241 -1.96 13.54 -1.73
N TRP A 242 -2.81 13.37 -2.74
CA TRP A 242 -2.43 13.68 -4.12
C TRP A 242 -2.33 15.19 -4.37
N ASP A 243 -3.09 16.00 -3.64
CA ASP A 243 -3.16 17.45 -3.79
C ASP A 243 -1.82 18.13 -3.44
N ALA A 244 -1.07 17.59 -2.48
CA ALA A 244 0.28 18.06 -2.15
C ALA A 244 1.31 17.66 -3.23
N VAL A 245 1.22 16.43 -3.75
CA VAL A 245 2.11 15.94 -4.82
C VAL A 245 1.86 16.74 -6.10
N PHE A 246 0.60 17.01 -6.42
CA PHE A 246 0.19 17.88 -7.52
C PHE A 246 0.69 19.32 -7.33
N ALA A 247 0.50 19.91 -6.15
CA ALA A 247 1.00 21.25 -5.83
C ALA A 247 2.52 21.35 -5.96
N GLN A 248 3.26 20.35 -5.47
CA GLN A 248 4.70 20.25 -5.68
C GLN A 248 5.04 20.23 -7.17
N SER A 249 4.30 19.48 -7.99
CA SER A 249 4.56 19.42 -9.43
C SER A 249 4.40 20.79 -10.11
N CYS A 250 3.40 21.56 -9.69
CA CYS A 250 3.19 22.93 -10.17
C CYS A 250 4.35 23.83 -9.75
N LYS A 251 4.89 23.65 -8.54
CA LYS A 251 6.06 24.40 -8.08
C LYS A 251 7.31 24.07 -8.88
N GLU A 252 7.63 22.78 -9.03
CA GLU A 252 8.85 22.30 -9.68
C GLU A 252 8.96 22.70 -11.16
N THR A 253 7.83 22.83 -11.84
CA THR A 253 7.77 23.06 -13.29
C THR A 253 7.25 24.45 -13.67
N GLY A 254 6.89 25.27 -12.70
CA GLY A 254 6.20 26.54 -12.96
C GLY A 254 4.84 26.34 -13.64
N PHE A 255 3.97 25.52 -13.05
CA PHE A 255 2.63 25.15 -13.55
C PHE A 255 2.69 24.40 -14.90
N TRP A 256 3.58 23.41 -14.98
CA TRP A 256 3.83 22.57 -16.15
C TRP A 256 4.25 23.39 -17.39
N LYS A 257 4.90 24.54 -17.18
CA LYS A 257 5.53 25.34 -18.26
C LYS A 257 6.95 24.90 -18.56
N PHE A 258 7.60 24.22 -17.61
CA PHE A 258 8.96 23.68 -17.74
C PHE A 258 10.02 24.74 -18.08
N GLY A 259 9.99 25.88 -17.37
CA GLY A 259 10.96 26.97 -17.56
C GLY A 259 12.36 26.72 -16.96
N GLY A 260 12.59 25.54 -16.38
CA GLY A 260 13.82 25.18 -15.67
C GLY A 260 14.73 24.23 -16.46
N LEU A 261 15.54 23.45 -15.75
CA LEU A 261 16.48 22.47 -16.35
C LEU A 261 15.78 21.29 -17.02
N VAL A 262 14.58 20.94 -16.53
CA VAL A 262 13.76 19.84 -17.05
C VAL A 262 12.80 20.37 -18.11
N LYS A 263 12.70 19.65 -19.23
CA LYS A 263 11.87 20.00 -20.39
C LYS A 263 10.56 19.21 -20.43
N PRO A 264 9.51 19.71 -21.12
CA PRO A 264 8.22 19.02 -21.23
C PRO A 264 8.32 17.58 -21.73
N GLU A 265 9.22 17.32 -22.68
CA GLU A 265 9.38 16.00 -23.32
C GLU A 265 9.96 14.94 -22.37
N GLN A 266 10.51 15.37 -21.23
CA GLN A 266 11.05 14.46 -20.22
C GLN A 266 9.96 13.86 -19.33
N ASN A 267 8.71 14.36 -19.41
CA ASN A 267 7.61 13.92 -18.54
C ASN A 267 7.94 13.99 -17.03
N ASN A 268 8.91 14.81 -16.63
CA ASN A 268 9.40 14.86 -15.25
C ASN A 268 8.78 16.05 -14.53
N PHE A 269 7.62 15.82 -13.93
CA PHE A 269 6.83 16.86 -13.28
C PHE A 269 7.37 17.30 -11.92
N ALA A 270 8.44 16.69 -11.43
CA ALA A 270 8.92 16.88 -10.07
C ALA A 270 10.42 17.22 -9.97
N GLY A 271 11.09 17.51 -11.08
CA GLY A 271 12.52 17.83 -11.06
C GLY A 271 13.41 16.67 -10.61
N LEU A 272 12.94 15.42 -10.72
CA LEU A 272 13.69 14.27 -10.23
C LEU A 272 15.03 14.16 -10.97
N GLY A 273 16.13 14.13 -10.21
CA GLY A 273 17.47 13.98 -10.74
C GLY A 273 18.09 15.25 -11.36
N SER A 274 17.48 16.43 -11.24
CA SER A 274 18.06 17.68 -11.78
C SER A 274 18.98 18.43 -10.80
N PHE A 275 19.45 17.77 -9.73
CA PHE A 275 20.30 18.39 -8.72
C PHE A 275 21.70 18.71 -9.26
N GLY A 276 22.27 19.86 -8.87
CA GLY A 276 23.63 20.24 -9.23
C GLY A 276 23.85 20.56 -10.72
N GLY A 277 22.81 21.00 -11.44
CA GLY A 277 22.91 21.37 -12.86
C GLY A 277 22.73 20.20 -13.84
N GLN A 278 22.36 19.01 -13.35
CA GLN A 278 22.05 17.87 -14.21
C GLN A 278 20.74 18.06 -14.98
N LYS A 279 20.62 17.41 -16.16
CA LYS A 279 19.45 17.51 -17.06
C LYS A 279 18.14 16.96 -16.48
N GLY A 280 18.16 16.32 -15.31
CA GLY A 280 17.00 15.63 -14.76
C GLY A 280 16.70 14.30 -15.46
N ALA A 281 15.92 13.46 -14.80
CA ALA A 281 15.43 12.20 -15.34
C ALA A 281 14.39 12.42 -16.45
N SER A 282 14.23 11.43 -17.31
CA SER A 282 13.20 11.39 -18.35
C SER A 282 12.36 10.12 -18.21
N PHE A 283 11.05 10.25 -18.42
CA PHE A 283 10.08 9.17 -18.29
C PHE A 283 9.35 8.92 -19.60
N ALA A 284 9.00 7.67 -19.87
CA ALA A 284 8.41 7.26 -21.14
C ALA A 284 7.03 7.91 -21.39
N THR A 285 6.24 8.09 -20.34
CA THR A 285 4.91 8.69 -20.41
C THR A 285 4.71 9.72 -19.29
N PRO A 286 3.72 10.63 -19.42
CA PRO A 286 3.33 11.49 -18.31
C PRO A 286 2.95 10.71 -17.05
N SER A 287 2.26 9.59 -17.20
CA SER A 287 1.89 8.71 -16.08
C SER A 287 3.12 8.15 -15.37
N ASP A 288 4.12 7.68 -16.12
CA ASP A 288 5.37 7.16 -15.55
C ASP A 288 6.09 8.23 -14.71
N GLY A 289 6.12 9.47 -15.19
CA GLY A 289 6.79 10.56 -14.48
C GLY A 289 6.03 11.05 -13.24
N ILE A 290 4.70 11.09 -13.30
CA ILE A 290 3.87 11.39 -12.13
C ILE A 290 3.99 10.26 -11.11
N GLU A 291 3.96 9.00 -11.54
CA GLU A 291 4.13 7.84 -10.67
C GLU A 291 5.53 7.81 -10.05
N ALA A 292 6.59 8.18 -10.78
CA ALA A 292 7.94 8.33 -10.22
C ALA A 292 7.97 9.36 -9.07
N GLN A 293 7.23 10.46 -9.19
CA GLN A 293 7.09 11.44 -8.10
C GLN A 293 6.39 10.82 -6.88
N PHE A 294 5.29 10.10 -7.08
CA PHE A 294 4.61 9.37 -5.99
C PHE A 294 5.51 8.33 -5.34
N GLN A 295 6.28 7.59 -6.13
CA GLN A 295 7.27 6.65 -5.61
C GLN A 295 8.33 7.36 -4.75
N HIS A 296 8.80 8.53 -5.15
CA HIS A 296 9.77 9.30 -4.36
C HIS A 296 9.20 9.72 -2.99
N TRP A 297 7.97 10.25 -2.98
CA TRP A 297 7.24 10.53 -1.73
C TRP A 297 7.02 9.28 -0.89
N HIS A 298 6.68 8.16 -1.55
CA HIS A 298 6.47 6.88 -0.90
C HIS A 298 7.76 6.36 -0.25
N VAL A 299 8.94 6.61 -0.82
CA VAL A 299 10.21 6.27 -0.17
C VAL A 299 10.43 7.13 1.07
N TYR A 300 10.21 8.43 0.96
CA TYR A 300 10.33 9.35 2.10
C TYR A 300 9.37 9.03 3.24
N TYR A 301 8.15 8.57 2.95
CA TYR A 301 7.14 8.30 3.97
C TYR A 301 7.13 6.84 4.46
N TYR A 302 7.09 5.87 3.54
CA TYR A 302 6.94 4.44 3.86
C TYR A 302 8.26 3.67 3.86
N GLY A 303 9.39 4.34 3.61
CA GLY A 303 10.71 3.70 3.69
C GLY A 303 11.13 2.91 2.45
N GLY A 304 10.35 2.97 1.36
CA GLY A 304 10.77 2.53 0.03
C GLY A 304 10.11 1.27 -0.54
N ASN A 305 9.17 0.64 0.16
CA ASN A 305 8.47 -0.55 -0.34
C ASN A 305 7.28 -0.18 -1.20
N LEU A 306 7.39 -0.30 -2.52
CA LEU A 306 6.31 0.07 -3.44
C LEU A 306 5.13 -0.92 -3.36
N PRO A 307 3.90 -0.50 -3.74
CA PRO A 307 2.77 -1.42 -3.91
C PRO A 307 3.12 -2.59 -4.85
N ALA A 308 2.59 -3.78 -4.58
CA ALA A 308 2.89 -4.98 -5.37
C ALA A 308 2.57 -4.78 -6.87
N GLY A 309 3.38 -5.37 -7.75
CA GLY A 309 3.23 -5.25 -9.20
C GLY A 309 3.67 -3.90 -9.79
N THR A 310 4.13 -2.96 -8.96
CA THR A 310 4.57 -1.64 -9.41
C THR A 310 5.99 -1.69 -9.98
N LYS A 311 6.15 -1.19 -11.21
CA LYS A 311 7.47 -0.95 -11.81
C LYS A 311 8.21 0.15 -11.04
N VAL A 312 9.48 -0.06 -10.70
CA VAL A 312 10.31 0.99 -10.11
C VAL A 312 10.61 2.05 -11.18
N LEU A 313 10.16 3.27 -10.93
CA LEU A 313 10.30 4.43 -11.82
C LEU A 313 11.14 5.53 -11.19
N ASP A 314 11.13 5.67 -9.86
CA ASP A 314 11.93 6.68 -9.16
C ASP A 314 13.44 6.37 -9.24
N PRO A 315 14.24 7.15 -10.01
CA PRO A 315 15.67 6.91 -10.16
C PRO A 315 16.47 7.30 -8.91
N ARG A 316 15.87 8.04 -7.97
CA ARG A 316 16.51 8.49 -6.72
C ARG A 316 16.15 7.64 -5.52
N ARG A 317 15.31 6.61 -5.69
CA ARG A 317 14.84 5.73 -4.61
C ARG A 317 15.97 5.23 -3.71
N ASP A 318 16.97 4.60 -4.30
CA ASP A 318 18.06 3.97 -3.56
C ASP A 318 18.96 5.00 -2.89
N ALA A 319 19.10 6.20 -3.48
CA ALA A 319 19.84 7.30 -2.87
C ALA A 319 19.14 7.80 -1.59
N VAL A 320 17.81 7.91 -1.59
CA VAL A 320 17.05 8.30 -0.39
C VAL A 320 17.15 7.23 0.71
N ILE A 321 17.08 5.94 0.34
CA ILE A 321 17.29 4.83 1.29
C ILE A 321 18.67 4.92 1.93
N LYS A 322 19.73 5.07 1.11
CA LYS A 322 21.12 5.18 1.59
C LYS A 322 21.38 6.42 2.44
N SER A 323 20.68 7.53 2.15
CA SER A 323 20.80 8.75 2.95
C SER A 323 20.19 8.66 4.36
N GLY A 324 19.43 7.59 4.64
CA GLY A 324 18.70 7.43 5.90
C GLY A 324 17.48 8.34 6.02
N TRP A 325 17.02 8.98 4.94
CA TRP A 325 15.79 9.79 4.92
C TRP A 325 14.52 8.98 4.65
N ALA A 326 14.67 7.74 4.20
CA ALA A 326 13.56 6.83 3.98
C ALA A 326 12.74 6.64 5.27
N GLY A 327 11.42 6.81 5.16
CA GLY A 327 10.49 6.63 6.29
C GLY A 327 10.38 7.81 7.27
N LYS A 328 10.99 8.97 6.97
CA LYS A 328 11.06 10.12 7.89
C LYS A 328 10.10 11.27 7.57
N LEU A 329 9.44 11.27 6.40
CA LEU A 329 8.47 12.30 6.02
C LEU A 329 7.15 12.07 6.75
N GLN A 330 6.62 13.09 7.42
CA GLN A 330 5.33 13.02 8.12
C GLN A 330 4.39 14.15 7.66
N TYR A 331 4.96 15.34 7.44
CA TYR A 331 4.27 16.53 6.98
C TYR A 331 4.85 17.03 5.64
N VAL A 332 4.04 17.68 4.80
CA VAL A 332 4.50 18.29 3.54
C VAL A 332 5.65 19.27 3.79
N GLU A 333 5.60 19.97 4.92
CA GLU A 333 6.63 20.90 5.38
C GLU A 333 8.00 20.22 5.58
N ASP A 334 8.06 18.93 5.91
CA ASP A 334 9.33 18.22 6.12
C ASP A 334 10.10 17.97 4.81
N LEU A 335 9.54 18.31 3.64
CA LEU A 335 10.29 18.32 2.38
C LEU A 335 11.39 19.38 2.36
N GLY A 336 11.28 20.40 3.21
CA GLY A 336 12.34 21.39 3.44
C GLY A 336 13.66 20.74 3.84
N GLY A 337 14.73 21.07 3.13
CA GLY A 337 16.06 20.48 3.34
C GLY A 337 16.20 19.00 2.93
N ARG A 338 15.14 18.36 2.44
CA ARG A 338 15.14 16.94 2.04
C ARG A 338 14.93 16.77 0.54
N TRP A 339 13.91 17.41 0.00
CA TRP A 339 13.63 17.43 -1.43
C TRP A 339 14.47 18.50 -2.13
N ALA A 340 14.41 19.72 -1.58
CA ALA A 340 15.23 20.86 -1.99
C ALA A 340 16.08 21.33 -0.81
N PRO A 341 17.25 21.96 -1.06
CA PRO A 341 18.10 22.48 0.02
C PRO A 341 17.43 23.53 0.90
N SER A 342 16.45 24.28 0.37
CA SER A 342 15.80 25.35 1.13
C SER A 342 14.90 24.79 2.24
N ALA A 343 15.02 25.34 3.44
CA ALA A 343 14.27 24.88 4.61
C ALA A 343 12.77 25.18 4.51
N ASP A 344 12.41 26.23 3.77
CA ASP A 344 11.03 26.70 3.54
C ASP A 344 10.33 25.98 2.36
N TYR A 345 11.01 25.05 1.70
CA TYR A 345 10.51 24.42 0.48
C TYR A 345 9.15 23.74 0.68
N GLY A 346 8.99 22.97 1.76
CA GLY A 346 7.73 22.31 2.07
C GLY A 346 6.64 23.30 2.48
N SER A 347 6.97 24.29 3.30
CA SER A 347 6.04 25.34 3.73
C SER A 347 5.48 26.16 2.56
N SER A 348 6.29 26.45 1.55
CA SER A 348 5.83 27.16 0.34
C SER A 348 4.94 26.29 -0.56
N ILE A 349 5.13 24.96 -0.61
CA ILE A 349 4.14 24.07 -1.27
C ILE A 349 2.77 24.23 -0.60
N VAL A 350 2.75 24.26 0.73
CA VAL A 350 1.51 24.38 1.50
C VAL A 350 0.88 25.76 1.31
N ASN A 351 1.63 26.83 1.55
CA ASN A 351 1.10 28.18 1.60
C ASN A 351 0.80 28.77 0.21
N ASP A 352 1.69 28.57 -0.76
CA ASP A 352 1.63 29.29 -2.04
C ASP A 352 0.87 28.49 -3.11
N TYR A 353 0.72 27.18 -2.91
CA TYR A 353 0.08 26.29 -3.88
C TYR A 353 -1.15 25.60 -3.30
N MET A 354 -0.99 24.81 -2.22
CA MET A 354 -2.11 24.01 -1.71
C MET A 354 -3.25 24.86 -1.18
N LYS A 355 -2.98 25.83 -0.30
CA LYS A 355 -4.02 26.71 0.26
C LYS A 355 -4.72 27.52 -0.82
N VAL A 356 -3.97 28.02 -1.81
CA VAL A 356 -4.54 28.76 -2.95
C VAL A 356 -5.47 27.87 -3.77
N MET A 357 -5.01 26.68 -4.14
CA MET A 357 -5.83 25.69 -4.87
C MET A 357 -7.10 25.32 -4.10
N GLN A 358 -6.99 25.06 -2.79
CA GLN A 358 -8.10 24.64 -1.93
C GLN A 358 -9.12 25.76 -1.69
N SER A 359 -8.71 27.03 -1.79
CA SER A 359 -9.59 28.19 -1.65
C SER A 359 -10.42 28.50 -2.90
N LEU A 360 -10.17 27.82 -4.03
CA LEU A 360 -10.90 28.08 -5.26
C LEU A 360 -12.35 27.58 -5.14
N GLU A 361 -13.29 28.49 -5.31
CA GLU A 361 -14.70 28.15 -5.55
C GLU A 361 -14.85 27.67 -6.99
N VAL A 362 -15.15 26.38 -7.16
CA VAL A 362 -15.40 25.80 -8.49
C VAL A 362 -16.78 25.20 -8.49
N GLN A 363 -17.62 25.61 -9.45
CA GLN A 363 -18.90 24.97 -9.68
C GLN A 363 -18.64 23.49 -9.96
N THR A 364 -19.11 22.62 -9.07
CA THR A 364 -19.04 21.18 -9.30
C THR A 364 -20.00 20.90 -10.45
N PRO A 365 -19.55 20.36 -11.60
CA PRO A 365 -20.51 19.87 -12.58
C PRO A 365 -21.39 18.86 -11.84
N ALA A 366 -22.72 19.01 -11.93
CA ALA A 366 -23.63 18.01 -11.40
C ALA A 366 -23.13 16.64 -11.85
N GLN A 367 -22.96 15.70 -10.91
CA GLN A 367 -22.68 14.32 -11.30
C GLN A 367 -23.76 13.94 -12.30
N PRO A 368 -23.43 13.51 -13.53
CA PRO A 368 -24.43 12.87 -14.35
C PRO A 368 -24.90 11.68 -13.52
N THR A 369 -26.19 11.64 -13.23
CA THR A 369 -26.86 10.51 -12.60
C THR A 369 -26.52 9.28 -13.43
N SER A 370 -25.53 8.51 -12.99
CA SER A 370 -24.98 7.45 -13.83
C SER A 370 -25.99 6.32 -13.89
N LYS A 371 -26.53 6.13 -15.10
CA LYS A 371 -26.79 4.77 -15.55
C LYS A 371 -25.50 3.96 -15.31
N PRO A 372 -25.57 2.69 -14.85
CA PRO A 372 -24.39 1.84 -14.77
C PRO A 372 -23.65 1.88 -16.10
N TRP A 373 -22.32 2.06 -16.06
CA TRP A 373 -21.49 2.09 -17.26
C TRP A 373 -21.63 0.75 -18.01
N ASP A 374 -22.16 0.81 -19.23
CA ASP A 374 -22.37 -0.34 -20.10
C ASP A 374 -21.49 -0.17 -21.35
N PRO A 375 -20.27 -0.74 -21.37
CA PRO A 375 -19.35 -0.56 -22.47
C PRO A 375 -19.86 -1.14 -23.79
N ALA A 376 -20.81 -2.09 -23.76
CA ALA A 376 -21.43 -2.60 -24.99
C ALA A 376 -22.39 -1.58 -25.59
N ALA A 377 -23.14 -0.86 -24.74
CA ALA A 377 -24.03 0.21 -25.18
C ALA A 377 -23.27 1.40 -25.76
N GLU A 378 -22.13 1.77 -25.16
CA GLU A 378 -21.25 2.85 -25.68
C GLU A 378 -20.70 2.52 -27.08
N ILE A 379 -20.24 1.29 -27.31
CA ILE A 379 -19.78 0.83 -28.62
C ILE A 379 -20.92 0.85 -29.64
N ALA A 380 -22.11 0.38 -29.24
CA ALA A 380 -23.30 0.41 -30.09
C ALA A 380 -23.68 1.85 -30.50
N GLN A 381 -23.53 2.81 -29.59
CA GLN A 381 -23.79 4.23 -29.87
C GLN A 381 -22.77 4.79 -30.88
N LEU A 382 -21.47 4.55 -30.70
CA LEU A 382 -20.45 4.99 -31.66
C LEU A 382 -20.70 4.41 -33.07
N LYS A 383 -21.19 3.17 -33.14
CA LYS A 383 -21.56 2.53 -34.41
C LYS A 383 -22.81 3.19 -35.02
N ALA A 384 -23.83 3.46 -34.22
CA ALA A 384 -25.04 4.15 -34.66
C ALA A 384 -24.75 5.56 -35.20
N GLU A 385 -23.79 6.25 -34.61
CA GLU A 385 -23.32 7.58 -35.03
C GLU A 385 -22.34 7.54 -36.22
N GLY A 386 -22.02 6.34 -36.73
CA GLY A 386 -21.10 6.13 -37.86
C GLY A 386 -19.65 6.49 -37.55
N LEU A 387 -19.28 6.54 -36.26
CA LEU A 387 -17.93 6.84 -35.81
C LEU A 387 -17.01 5.62 -35.90
N ILE A 388 -17.57 4.43 -35.76
CA ILE A 388 -16.93 3.12 -36.02
C ILE A 388 -17.83 2.29 -36.94
N ASP A 389 -17.25 1.33 -37.65
CA ASP A 389 -17.93 0.41 -38.58
C ASP A 389 -17.66 -1.07 -38.28
N SER A 390 -16.72 -1.35 -37.38
CA SER A 390 -16.27 -2.67 -36.94
C SER A 390 -17.01 -3.17 -35.68
N ASP A 391 -17.14 -4.50 -35.57
CA ASP A 391 -17.74 -5.18 -34.41
C ASP A 391 -16.72 -5.39 -33.29
N HIS A 392 -16.32 -4.30 -32.63
CA HIS A 392 -15.46 -4.36 -31.44
C HIS A 392 -16.22 -4.85 -30.21
N LYS A 393 -15.61 -5.76 -29.44
CA LYS A 393 -16.07 -6.14 -28.10
C LYS A 393 -15.46 -5.19 -27.05
N PRO A 394 -16.10 -5.00 -25.88
CA PRO A 394 -15.59 -4.15 -24.81
C PRO A 394 -14.13 -4.38 -24.40
N GLN A 395 -13.65 -5.61 -24.52
CA GLN A 395 -12.29 -6.01 -24.12
C GLN A 395 -11.25 -6.00 -25.25
N ASP A 396 -11.62 -5.62 -26.47
CA ASP A 396 -10.71 -5.63 -27.60
C ASP A 396 -9.64 -4.51 -27.47
N LEU A 397 -8.42 -4.81 -27.89
CA LEU A 397 -7.35 -3.82 -27.98
C LEU A 397 -7.59 -2.91 -29.19
N VAL A 398 -7.54 -1.59 -28.96
CA VAL A 398 -7.68 -0.58 -30.02
C VAL A 398 -6.30 -0.13 -30.50
N THR A 399 -6.08 -0.12 -31.82
CA THR A 399 -4.85 0.42 -32.42
C THR A 399 -4.89 1.94 -32.49
N TRP A 400 -3.71 2.58 -32.56
CA TRP A 400 -3.61 4.03 -32.77
C TRP A 400 -4.27 4.50 -34.08
N GLY A 401 -4.29 3.65 -35.12
CA GLY A 401 -4.95 3.96 -36.39
C GLY A 401 -6.48 4.02 -36.27
N GLU A 402 -7.06 3.05 -35.56
CA GLU A 402 -8.51 3.02 -35.28
C GLU A 402 -8.92 4.20 -34.40
N MET A 403 -8.16 4.47 -33.34
CA MET A 403 -8.42 5.63 -32.46
C MET A 403 -8.35 6.95 -33.23
N ALA A 404 -7.32 7.14 -34.06
CA ALA A 404 -7.19 8.34 -34.89
C ALA A 404 -8.34 8.49 -35.90
N THR A 405 -8.90 7.38 -36.40
CA THR A 405 -10.03 7.39 -37.32
C THR A 405 -11.29 7.90 -36.64
N VAL A 406 -11.61 7.39 -35.45
CA VAL A 406 -12.74 7.83 -34.62
C VAL A 406 -12.62 9.32 -34.30
N LEU A 407 -11.46 9.75 -33.80
CA LEU A 407 -11.20 11.16 -33.46
C LEU A 407 -11.36 12.09 -34.67
N ASN A 408 -10.93 11.68 -35.86
CA ASN A 408 -11.09 12.49 -37.07
C ASN A 408 -12.54 12.54 -37.57
N ARG A 409 -13.34 11.47 -37.39
CA ARG A 409 -14.78 11.48 -37.67
C ARG A 409 -15.51 12.44 -36.73
N LEU A 410 -15.24 12.38 -35.42
CA LEU A 410 -15.74 13.33 -34.43
C LEU A 410 -15.34 14.78 -34.75
N ARG A 411 -14.05 15.02 -35.07
CA ARG A 411 -13.55 16.35 -35.45
C ARG A 411 -14.28 16.92 -36.67
N ARG A 412 -14.71 16.07 -37.62
CA ARG A 412 -15.48 16.50 -38.79
C ARG A 412 -16.93 16.82 -38.45
N GLN A 413 -17.53 16.10 -37.51
CA GLN A 413 -18.89 16.39 -37.03
C GLN A 413 -18.97 17.70 -36.25
N ILE A 414 -17.96 18.00 -35.41
CA ILE A 414 -17.90 19.26 -34.63
C ILE A 414 -17.64 20.49 -35.52
N LYS A 415 -17.09 20.30 -36.72
CA LYS A 415 -16.80 21.38 -37.69
C LYS A 415 -17.96 21.68 -38.65
N LYS A 416 -18.99 20.85 -38.67
CA LYS A 416 -20.26 21.14 -39.34
C LYS A 416 -21.19 21.80 -38.34
#